data_AF-A0A1H7BJX0-F1
#
_entry.id   AF-A0A1H7BJX0-F1
#
_cell.length_a   1.000
_cell.length_b   1.000
_cell.length_c   1.000
_cell.angle_alpha   90.00
_cell.angle_beta   90.00
_cell.angle_gamma   90.00
#
_symmetry.space_group_name_H-M   'P 1'
#
loop_
_entity.id
_entity.type
_entity.pdbx_description
1 polymer ?
#
loop_
_entity_poly.entity_id
_entity_poly.type
_entity_poly.pdbx_seq_one_letter_code
_entity_poly.pdbx_strand_id
1 'polypeptide(L)'
;MDFRNFILESTHAHYGKTGQALLLAAIGHLASAQGIKIRDELNGVKLTKFITDHLSDELDIVQSNTDRLVFGVVPKGQSPADPALSTTMRPPEFPLSDVNRALQAAFLRPIKHERTRYVLTQPTLSYVDVAAGQTPPLGGIALEGTFLPTPEQAANPVILRSFIERFANAYQIEIGYVRNPRGPLVDSLLSKIVECLTDDELARVSIPLDIVAKLMRK
;
A
#
# COMPACT_ATOMS: atom_id res chain seq x y z
N MET A 1 7.94 29.78 -2.87
CA MET A 1 8.67 29.65 -1.60
C MET A 1 10.06 29.15 -1.97
N ASP A 2 11.12 29.79 -1.47
CA ASP A 2 12.49 29.33 -1.75
C ASP A 2 12.72 27.95 -1.10
N PHE A 3 13.30 27.01 -1.85
CA PHE A 3 13.59 25.67 -1.37
C PHE A 3 14.51 25.67 -0.15
N ARG A 4 15.44 26.65 -0.06
CA ARG A 4 16.29 26.84 1.13
C ARG A 4 15.44 27.12 2.37
N ASN A 5 14.53 28.08 2.28
CA ASN A 5 13.64 28.46 3.38
C ASN A 5 12.70 27.32 3.75
N PHE A 6 12.23 26.55 2.77
CA PHE A 6 11.41 25.35 3.01
C PHE A 6 12.15 24.32 3.88
N ILE A 7 13.42 24.02 3.58
CA ILE A 7 14.22 23.07 4.36
C ILE A 7 14.43 23.59 5.78
N LEU A 8 14.79 24.86 5.92
CA LEU A 8 15.01 25.51 7.22
C LEU A 8 13.74 25.48 8.07
N GLU A 9 12.63 25.99 7.56
CA GLU A 9 11.36 26.02 8.28
C GLU A 9 10.89 24.61 8.65
N SER A 10 10.99 23.65 7.73
CA SER A 10 10.60 22.26 8.00
C SER A 10 11.47 21.64 9.10
N THR A 11 12.77 21.91 9.10
CA THR A 11 13.71 21.37 10.07
C THR A 11 13.49 22.00 11.45
N HIS A 12 13.39 23.32 11.52
CA HIS A 12 13.10 24.03 12.78
C HIS A 12 11.73 23.67 13.34
N ALA A 13 10.69 23.58 12.51
CA ALA A 13 9.35 23.21 12.95
C ALA A 13 9.29 21.76 13.44
N HIS A 14 9.98 20.83 12.76
CA HIS A 14 10.03 19.44 13.19
C HIS A 14 10.81 19.28 14.50
N TYR A 15 12.01 19.86 14.57
CA TYR A 15 12.86 19.80 15.76
C TYR A 15 12.21 20.50 16.96
N GLY A 16 11.60 21.67 16.76
CA GLY A 16 10.91 22.39 17.83
C GLY A 16 9.70 21.64 18.41
N LYS A 17 9.06 20.76 17.62
CA LYS A 17 7.92 19.94 18.07
C LYS A 17 8.34 18.62 18.72
N THR A 18 9.39 18.00 18.20
CA THR A 18 9.74 16.61 18.54
C THR A 18 11.02 16.47 19.34
N GLY A 19 11.90 17.48 19.29
CA GLY A 19 13.28 17.40 19.79
C GLY A 19 14.16 16.44 18.98
N GLN A 20 13.74 16.06 17.77
CA GLN A 20 14.35 15.00 16.99
C GLN A 20 14.80 15.49 15.61
N ALA A 21 15.78 14.79 15.04
CA ALA A 21 16.29 15.09 13.71
C ALA A 21 15.26 14.80 12.63
N LEU A 22 15.13 15.71 11.66
CA LEU A 22 14.28 15.50 10.50
C LEU A 22 15.02 14.63 9.48
N LEU A 23 14.46 13.48 9.13
CA LEU A 23 15.07 12.58 8.15
C LEU A 23 15.20 13.23 6.77
N LEU A 24 16.34 13.04 6.09
CA LEU A 24 16.53 13.53 4.73
C LEU A 24 15.49 12.99 3.75
N ALA A 25 15.09 11.71 3.91
CA ALA A 25 14.01 11.11 3.12
C ALA A 25 12.66 11.81 3.35
N ALA A 26 12.38 12.29 4.56
CA ALA A 26 11.14 12.99 4.89
C ALA A 26 11.07 14.38 4.25
N ILE A 27 12.20 15.10 4.12
CA ILE A 27 12.28 16.35 3.34
C ILE A 27 11.81 16.10 1.90
N GLY A 28 12.23 14.97 1.33
CA GLY A 28 11.74 14.42 0.06
C GLY A 28 10.21 14.45 -0.08
N HIS A 29 9.56 13.78 0.86
CA HIS A 29 8.11 13.66 0.89
C HIS A 29 7.39 14.97 1.17
N LEU A 30 7.88 15.77 2.12
CA LEU A 30 7.28 17.05 2.49
C LEU A 30 7.31 18.05 1.32
N ALA A 31 8.42 18.11 0.59
CA ALA A 31 8.54 18.98 -0.58
C ALA A 31 7.57 18.55 -1.69
N SER A 32 7.48 17.24 -1.95
CA SER A 32 6.53 16.70 -2.93
C SER A 32 5.08 16.99 -2.56
N ALA A 33 4.73 16.95 -1.27
CA ALA A 33 3.39 17.27 -0.80
C ALA A 33 3.02 18.75 -1.00
N GLN A 34 4.01 19.64 -1.04
CA GLN A 34 3.84 21.07 -1.35
C GLN A 34 3.98 21.38 -2.85
N GLY A 35 4.10 20.35 -3.70
CA GLY A 35 4.26 20.52 -5.15
C GLY A 35 5.67 20.97 -5.58
N ILE A 36 6.65 20.94 -4.68
CA ILE A 36 8.03 21.30 -4.98
C ILE A 36 8.73 20.12 -5.66
N LYS A 37 9.23 20.36 -6.87
CA LYS A 37 10.01 19.37 -7.63
C LYS A 37 11.47 19.43 -7.19
N ILE A 38 11.83 18.63 -6.19
CA ILE A 38 13.19 18.60 -5.61
C ILE A 38 14.30 18.43 -6.66
N ARG A 39 14.05 17.66 -7.73
CA ARG A 39 15.05 17.48 -8.80
C ARG A 39 15.43 18.78 -9.50
N ASP A 40 14.46 19.67 -9.66
CA ASP A 40 14.64 20.96 -10.32
C ASP A 40 15.36 21.93 -9.37
N GLU A 41 14.97 21.94 -8.09
CA GLU A 41 15.59 22.78 -7.06
C GLU A 41 17.05 22.38 -6.76
N LEU A 42 17.34 21.08 -6.76
CA LEU A 42 18.68 20.58 -6.47
C LEU A 42 19.63 20.64 -7.68
N ASN A 43 19.14 20.94 -8.89
CA ASN A 43 19.94 20.95 -10.12
C ASN A 43 20.80 19.67 -10.30
N GLY A 44 20.23 18.50 -9.95
CA GLY A 44 20.91 17.20 -10.04
C GLY A 44 21.92 16.92 -8.91
N VAL A 45 22.08 17.81 -7.94
CA VAL A 45 22.93 17.60 -6.75
C VAL A 45 22.17 16.74 -5.72
N LYS A 46 22.91 15.96 -4.91
CA LYS A 46 22.30 15.21 -3.79
C LYS A 46 21.87 16.18 -2.68
N LEU A 47 20.73 15.91 -2.04
CA LEU A 47 20.20 16.74 -0.95
C LEU A 47 21.23 16.95 0.20
N THR A 48 21.96 15.90 0.57
CA THR A 48 23.04 15.98 1.57
C THR A 48 24.09 17.02 1.17
N LYS A 49 24.56 16.97 -0.09
CA LYS A 49 25.55 17.91 -0.59
C LYS A 49 24.99 19.33 -0.66
N PHE A 50 23.75 19.50 -1.11
CA PHE A 50 23.07 20.80 -1.12
C PHE A 50 23.02 21.43 0.27
N ILE A 51 22.65 20.65 1.30
CA ILE A 51 22.60 21.14 2.68
C ILE A 51 24.01 21.51 3.17
N THR A 52 25.02 20.68 2.87
CA THR A 52 26.41 21.00 3.21
C THR A 52 26.92 22.27 2.51
N ASP A 53 26.57 22.48 1.25
CA ASP A 53 27.10 23.60 0.45
C ASP A 53 26.35 24.93 0.71
N HIS A 54 25.06 24.87 1.07
CA HIS A 54 24.19 26.07 1.16
C HIS A 54 23.60 26.35 2.55
N LEU A 55 23.62 25.36 3.45
CA LEU A 55 22.92 25.41 4.74
C LEU A 55 23.79 24.99 5.92
N SER A 56 25.11 24.82 5.74
CA SER A 56 26.04 24.37 6.79
C SER A 56 26.13 25.29 8.00
N ASP A 57 25.82 26.58 7.82
CA ASP A 57 25.85 27.58 8.88
C ASP A 57 24.63 27.49 9.78
N GLU A 58 23.54 26.93 9.28
CA GLU A 58 22.23 26.89 9.95
C GLU A 58 21.82 25.48 10.37
N LEU A 59 22.32 24.45 9.69
CA LEU A 59 21.92 23.06 9.87
C LEU A 59 23.14 22.14 10.00
N ASP A 60 23.01 21.13 10.86
CA ASP A 60 23.94 20.01 10.97
C ASP A 60 23.29 18.73 10.44
N ILE A 61 24.07 17.94 9.69
CA ILE A 61 23.65 16.62 9.22
C ILE A 61 24.14 15.58 10.22
N VAL A 62 23.21 14.76 10.70
CA VAL A 62 23.47 13.68 11.65
C VAL A 62 23.24 12.33 11.00
N GLN A 63 24.07 11.36 11.32
CA GLN A 63 23.91 9.97 10.91
C GLN A 63 23.34 9.17 12.07
N SER A 64 22.49 8.18 11.78
CA SER A 64 22.01 7.29 12.83
C SER A 64 23.10 6.36 13.34
N ASN A 65 23.06 6.09 14.65
CA ASN A 65 23.94 5.12 15.29
C ASN A 65 23.48 3.68 15.03
N THR A 66 22.19 3.48 14.71
CA THR A 66 21.58 2.17 14.51
C THR A 66 21.59 1.74 13.04
N ASP A 67 21.34 2.67 12.11
CA ASP A 67 21.41 2.42 10.67
C ASP A 67 22.26 3.48 9.96
N ARG A 68 23.43 3.07 9.47
CA ARG A 68 24.39 3.97 8.79
C ARG A 68 23.86 4.55 7.47
N LEU A 69 22.77 4.03 6.91
CA LEU A 69 22.14 4.56 5.71
C LEU A 69 21.14 5.68 6.01
N VAL A 70 20.78 5.87 7.28
CA VAL A 70 19.80 6.86 7.69
C VAL A 70 20.50 8.15 8.13
N PHE A 71 20.16 9.23 7.42
CA PHE A 71 20.65 10.58 7.69
C PHE A 71 19.49 11.50 8.06
N GLY A 72 19.72 12.35 9.06
CA GLY A 72 18.80 13.39 9.49
C GLY A 72 19.48 14.76 9.51
N VAL A 73 18.67 15.79 9.70
CA VAL A 73 19.09 17.19 9.76
C VAL A 73 18.54 17.82 11.02
N VAL A 74 19.36 18.62 11.69
CA VAL A 74 19.01 19.38 12.89
C VAL A 74 19.47 20.82 12.76
N PRO A 75 18.88 21.75 13.53
CA PRO A 75 19.43 23.09 13.66
C PRO A 75 20.88 23.06 14.17
N LYS A 76 21.67 24.04 13.75
CA LYS A 76 23.10 24.15 14.11
C LYS A 76 23.33 24.04 15.62
N GLY A 77 24.30 23.22 16.02
CA GLY A 77 24.71 23.09 17.41
C GLY A 77 23.72 22.32 18.30
N GLN A 78 22.68 21.74 17.71
CA GLN A 78 21.75 20.86 18.41
C GLN A 78 22.21 19.40 18.27
N SER A 79 22.10 18.63 19.35
CA SER A 79 22.36 17.19 19.33
C SER A 79 21.02 16.45 19.48
N PRO A 80 20.54 15.75 18.45
CA PRO A 80 19.32 14.98 18.55
C PRO A 80 19.55 13.67 19.32
N ALA A 81 18.49 13.13 19.93
CA ALA A 81 18.42 11.70 20.20
C ALA A 81 18.50 10.93 18.86
N ASP A 82 19.15 9.76 18.83
CA ASP A 82 19.51 9.01 17.59
C ASP A 82 18.41 9.08 16.51
N PRO A 83 18.71 9.54 15.27
CA PRO A 83 17.72 9.71 14.22
C PRO A 83 16.99 8.41 13.83
N ALA A 84 17.51 7.22 14.15
CA ALA A 84 16.76 5.96 13.96
C ALA A 84 15.69 5.70 15.04
N LEU A 85 15.80 6.30 16.23
CA LEU A 85 14.79 6.15 17.27
C LEU A 85 13.50 6.95 16.98
N SER A 86 13.52 7.76 15.91
CA SER A 86 12.43 8.62 15.42
C SER A 86 11.57 8.00 14.33
N THR A 87 11.39 6.68 14.30
CA THR A 87 10.21 6.10 13.63
C THR A 87 8.95 6.33 14.47
N THR A 88 8.70 7.57 14.89
CA THR A 88 7.37 8.13 15.16
C THR A 88 6.97 9.12 14.09
N MET A 89 7.56 9.04 12.89
CA MET A 89 6.70 9.10 11.72
C MET A 89 5.62 8.06 11.96
N ARG A 90 4.41 8.51 12.34
CA ARG A 90 3.21 7.76 12.02
C ARG A 90 3.47 7.29 10.60
N PRO A 91 3.56 5.97 10.35
CA PRO A 91 3.65 5.49 8.98
C PRO A 91 2.57 6.26 8.23
N PRO A 92 2.86 6.86 7.07
CA PRO A 92 1.80 7.44 6.25
C PRO A 92 0.64 6.45 6.33
N GLU A 93 -0.51 6.92 6.80
CA GLU A 93 -1.76 6.20 6.65
C GLU A 93 -1.99 6.16 5.15
N PHE A 94 -1.18 5.37 4.44
CA PHE A 94 -1.53 4.84 3.15
C PHE A 94 -2.73 3.99 3.51
N PRO A 95 -3.94 4.42 3.13
CA PRO A 95 -5.03 3.51 3.29
C PRO A 95 -4.64 2.32 2.42
N LEU A 96 -4.90 1.10 2.88
CA LEU A 96 -4.92 -0.06 2.00
C LEU A 96 -5.96 0.13 0.86
N SER A 97 -6.60 1.30 0.72
CA SER A 97 -7.54 1.66 -0.34
C SER A 97 -7.03 1.36 -1.73
N ASP A 98 -5.72 1.33 -1.96
CA ASP A 98 -5.16 1.16 -3.29
C ASP A 98 -4.81 -0.30 -3.61
N VAL A 99 -4.91 -1.19 -2.62
CA VAL A 99 -4.68 -2.62 -2.76
C VAL A 99 -6.01 -3.33 -3.01
N ASN A 100 -6.05 -4.31 -3.91
CA ASN A 100 -7.24 -5.13 -4.11
C ASN A 100 -7.70 -5.79 -2.78
N ARG A 101 -8.99 -5.68 -2.45
CA ARG A 101 -9.57 -6.19 -1.19
C ARG A 101 -9.43 -7.69 -1.00
N ALA A 102 -9.51 -8.47 -2.07
CA ALA A 102 -9.35 -9.91 -2.00
C ALA A 102 -7.90 -10.28 -1.63
N LEU A 103 -6.93 -9.56 -2.19
CA LEU A 103 -5.53 -9.74 -1.85
C LEU A 103 -5.25 -9.33 -0.40
N GLN A 104 -5.78 -8.21 0.07
CA GLN A 104 -5.67 -7.84 1.50
C GLN A 104 -6.25 -8.93 2.41
N ALA A 105 -7.45 -9.43 2.09
CA ALA A 105 -8.10 -10.47 2.87
C ALA A 105 -7.29 -11.78 2.88
N ALA A 106 -6.60 -12.10 1.78
CA ALA A 106 -5.73 -13.26 1.70
C ALA A 106 -4.55 -13.20 2.69
N PHE A 107 -4.09 -12.02 3.07
CA PHE A 107 -2.98 -11.85 4.03
C PHE A 107 -3.45 -11.57 5.46
N LEU A 108 -4.66 -11.01 5.63
CA LEU A 108 -5.22 -10.66 6.94
C LEU A 108 -5.94 -11.83 7.62
N ARG A 109 -6.62 -12.69 6.85
CA ARG A 109 -7.44 -13.74 7.46
C ARG A 109 -6.57 -14.88 7.97
N PRO A 110 -6.87 -15.46 9.14
CA PRO A 110 -6.17 -16.66 9.58
C PRO A 110 -6.39 -17.79 8.58
N ILE A 111 -5.35 -18.60 8.36
CA ILE A 111 -5.45 -19.85 7.60
C ILE A 111 -5.76 -20.96 8.62
N LYS A 112 -6.79 -21.76 8.36
CA LYS A 112 -7.13 -22.88 9.23
C LYS A 112 -6.02 -23.93 9.19
N HIS A 113 -5.88 -24.70 10.27
CA HIS A 113 -4.92 -25.80 10.36
C HIS A 113 -5.07 -26.75 9.16
N GLU A 114 -3.94 -27.23 8.63
CA GLU A 114 -3.87 -28.14 7.46
C GLU A 114 -4.48 -27.60 6.15
N ARG A 115 -4.52 -26.28 5.98
CA ARG A 115 -4.93 -25.66 4.72
C ARG A 115 -3.83 -24.81 4.12
N THR A 116 -3.80 -24.78 2.79
CA THR A 116 -2.96 -23.88 2.00
C THR A 116 -3.86 -22.87 1.32
N ARG A 117 -3.54 -21.58 1.49
CA ARG A 117 -4.23 -20.50 0.79
C ARG A 117 -3.63 -20.35 -0.60
N TYR A 118 -4.48 -20.30 -1.62
CA TYR A 118 -4.10 -20.03 -3.00
C TYR A 118 -4.71 -18.71 -3.45
N VAL A 119 -3.90 -17.86 -4.07
CA VAL A 119 -4.36 -16.62 -4.73
C VAL A 119 -4.60 -16.93 -6.20
N LEU A 120 -5.80 -16.63 -6.68
CA LEU A 120 -6.22 -16.78 -8.07
C LEU A 120 -6.16 -15.41 -8.73
N THR A 121 -5.42 -15.30 -9.83
CA THR A 121 -5.23 -14.03 -10.55
C THR A 121 -6.21 -13.85 -11.70
N GLN A 122 -6.83 -14.93 -12.18
CA GLN A 122 -7.77 -14.94 -13.29
C GLN A 122 -9.02 -15.76 -12.95
N PRO A 123 -10.22 -15.38 -13.47
CA PRO A 123 -10.50 -14.16 -14.25
C PRO A 123 -10.54 -12.89 -13.38
N THR A 124 -10.67 -13.04 -12.06
CA THR A 124 -10.65 -11.95 -11.09
C THR A 124 -9.77 -12.32 -9.90
N LEU A 125 -9.11 -11.31 -9.32
CA LEU A 125 -8.24 -11.54 -8.17
C LEU A 125 -9.07 -12.02 -6.98
N SER A 126 -8.82 -13.24 -6.55
CA SER A 126 -9.52 -13.88 -5.42
C SER A 126 -8.59 -14.83 -4.67
N TYR A 127 -9.05 -15.42 -3.57
CA TYR A 127 -8.28 -16.43 -2.85
C TYR A 127 -9.17 -17.56 -2.33
N VAL A 128 -8.58 -18.73 -2.17
CA VAL A 128 -9.26 -19.94 -1.66
C VAL A 128 -8.33 -20.73 -0.74
N ASP A 129 -8.89 -21.28 0.33
CA ASP A 129 -8.16 -22.16 1.25
C ASP A 129 -8.49 -23.61 0.92
N VAL A 130 -7.48 -24.38 0.51
CA VAL A 130 -7.60 -25.78 0.09
C VAL A 130 -7.00 -26.69 1.15
N ALA A 131 -7.68 -27.79 1.46
CA ALA A 131 -7.21 -28.74 2.48
C ALA A 131 -6.02 -29.57 1.97
N ALA A 132 -5.19 -30.04 2.89
CA ALA A 132 -4.13 -30.99 2.59
C ALA A 132 -4.70 -32.22 1.84
N GLY A 133 -4.09 -32.58 0.72
CA GLY A 133 -4.51 -33.70 -0.13
C GLY A 133 -5.58 -33.37 -1.18
N GLN A 134 -6.15 -32.17 -1.19
CA GLN A 134 -7.01 -31.72 -2.29
C GLN A 134 -6.20 -31.10 -3.44
N THR A 135 -6.71 -31.21 -4.66
CA THR A 135 -6.06 -30.67 -5.85
C THR A 135 -6.00 -29.14 -5.78
N PRO A 136 -4.83 -28.52 -5.99
CA PRO A 136 -4.72 -27.07 -6.10
C PRO A 136 -5.62 -26.52 -7.21
N PRO A 137 -6.20 -25.33 -7.05
CA PRO A 137 -7.01 -24.73 -8.09
C PRO A 137 -6.10 -24.33 -9.28
N LEU A 138 -6.61 -24.50 -10.50
CA LEU A 138 -5.86 -24.21 -11.72
C LEU A 138 -5.45 -22.73 -11.74
N GLY A 139 -4.16 -22.46 -11.95
CA GLY A 139 -3.61 -21.10 -11.93
C GLY A 139 -3.54 -20.44 -10.55
N GLY A 140 -3.79 -21.20 -9.47
CA GLY A 140 -3.65 -20.71 -8.11
C GLY A 140 -2.19 -20.67 -7.66
N ILE A 141 -1.80 -19.54 -7.07
CA ILE A 141 -0.47 -19.32 -6.51
C ILE A 141 -0.54 -19.57 -5.00
N ALA A 142 0.26 -20.51 -4.49
CA ALA A 142 0.28 -20.81 -3.07
C ALA A 142 0.83 -19.63 -2.25
N LEU A 143 0.12 -19.26 -1.19
CA LEU A 143 0.55 -18.27 -0.23
C LEU A 143 1.29 -18.96 0.91
N GLU A 144 2.59 -19.14 0.69
CA GLU A 144 3.49 -19.83 1.62
C GLU A 144 3.82 -18.97 2.85
N GLY A 145 4.30 -19.61 3.92
CA GLY A 145 4.61 -18.97 5.20
C GLY A 145 5.60 -17.81 5.09
N THR A 146 6.48 -17.81 4.10
CA THR A 146 7.44 -16.73 3.82
C THR A 146 6.77 -15.41 3.40
N PHE A 147 5.55 -15.49 2.86
CA PHE A 147 4.74 -14.34 2.45
C PHE A 147 3.67 -13.97 3.47
N LEU A 148 3.50 -14.76 4.54
CA LEU A 148 2.48 -14.50 5.55
C LEU A 148 3.05 -13.67 6.70
N PRO A 149 2.48 -12.49 7.01
CA PRO A 149 2.86 -11.74 8.18
C PRO A 149 2.38 -12.45 9.47
N THR A 150 3.09 -12.24 10.57
CA THR A 150 2.56 -12.58 11.91
C THR A 150 1.36 -11.68 12.25
N PRO A 151 0.50 -12.05 13.21
CA PRO A 151 -0.64 -11.21 13.61
C PRO A 151 -0.25 -9.78 14.02
N GLU A 152 0.90 -9.63 14.70
CA GLU A 152 1.46 -8.34 15.09
C GLU A 152 1.93 -7.52 13.87
N GLN A 153 2.55 -8.19 12.89
CA GLN A 153 2.98 -7.56 11.64
C GLN A 153 1.78 -7.17 10.77
N ALA A 154 0.73 -8.00 10.73
CA ALA A 154 -0.49 -7.76 9.99
C ALA A 154 -1.30 -6.58 10.55
N ALA A 155 -1.14 -6.26 11.84
CA ALA A 155 -1.75 -5.09 12.47
C ALA A 155 -1.12 -3.76 12.01
N ASN A 156 0.09 -3.79 11.45
CA ASN A 156 0.74 -2.61 10.87
C ASN A 156 0.51 -2.55 9.34
N PRO A 157 -0.25 -1.57 8.83
CA PRO A 157 -0.60 -1.49 7.41
C PRO A 157 0.60 -1.39 6.47
N VAL A 158 1.69 -0.73 6.90
CA VAL A 158 2.91 -0.59 6.08
C VAL A 158 3.65 -1.92 5.98
N ILE A 159 3.75 -2.64 7.10
CA ILE A 159 4.37 -3.97 7.11
C ILE A 159 3.53 -4.91 6.26
N LEU A 160 2.21 -4.98 6.48
CA LEU A 160 1.29 -5.79 5.67
C LEU A 160 1.44 -5.51 4.17
N ARG A 161 1.47 -4.23 3.78
CA ARG A 161 1.67 -3.84 2.39
C ARG A 161 2.99 -4.37 1.83
N SER A 162 4.09 -4.32 2.57
CA SER A 162 5.38 -4.87 2.12
C SER A 162 5.34 -6.39 1.86
N PHE A 163 4.54 -7.14 2.62
CA PHE A 163 4.31 -8.58 2.36
C PHE A 163 3.51 -8.79 1.07
N ILE A 164 2.45 -8.00 0.87
CA ILE A 164 1.63 -8.03 -0.33
C ILE A 164 2.46 -7.65 -1.57
N GLU A 165 3.26 -6.58 -1.50
CA GLU A 165 4.12 -6.12 -2.60
C GLU A 165 5.19 -7.14 -2.96
N ARG A 166 5.83 -7.77 -1.97
CA ARG A 166 6.81 -8.82 -2.19
C ARG A 166 6.21 -10.04 -2.88
N PHE A 167 5.04 -10.48 -2.44
CA PHE A 167 4.31 -11.57 -3.10
C PHE A 167 3.94 -11.19 -4.53
N ALA A 168 3.34 -10.01 -4.71
CA ALA A 168 2.91 -9.56 -6.02
C ALA A 168 4.07 -9.38 -7.00
N ASN A 169 5.21 -8.84 -6.56
CA ASN A 169 6.41 -8.72 -7.38
C ASN A 169 6.99 -10.09 -7.76
N ALA A 170 6.99 -11.06 -6.85
CA ALA A 170 7.49 -12.41 -7.12
C ALA A 170 6.67 -13.13 -8.21
N TYR A 171 5.38 -12.84 -8.29
CA TYR A 171 4.45 -13.50 -9.20
C TYR A 171 3.87 -12.58 -10.28
N GLN A 172 4.43 -11.38 -10.45
CA GLN A 172 4.01 -10.37 -11.43
C GLN A 172 2.51 -10.04 -11.37
N ILE A 173 1.97 -9.93 -10.16
CA ILE A 173 0.56 -9.61 -9.91
C ILE A 173 0.40 -8.09 -9.81
N GLU A 174 -0.57 -7.51 -10.51
CA GLU A 174 -0.94 -6.11 -10.30
C GLU A 174 -1.70 -5.94 -8.99
N ILE A 175 -1.13 -5.15 -8.08
CA ILE A 175 -1.65 -4.90 -6.72
C ILE A 175 -2.71 -3.80 -6.73
N GLY A 176 -2.61 -2.92 -7.71
CA GLY A 176 -3.37 -1.69 -7.79
C GLY A 176 -4.88 -1.93 -7.79
N TYR A 177 -5.61 -0.88 -7.43
CA TYR A 177 -7.04 -0.83 -7.65
C TYR A 177 -7.30 -0.91 -9.15
N VAL A 178 -7.45 -2.13 -9.66
CA VAL A 178 -8.42 -2.36 -10.70
C VAL A 178 -9.73 -1.97 -10.03
N ARG A 179 -10.11 -0.68 -10.14
CA ARG A 179 -11.53 -0.31 -10.25
C ARG A 179 -12.02 -1.42 -11.14
N ASN A 180 -12.80 -2.37 -10.60
CA ASN A 180 -13.42 -3.38 -11.44
C ASN A 180 -13.85 -2.56 -12.64
N PRO A 181 -13.29 -2.78 -13.86
CA PRO A 181 -13.98 -2.26 -15.01
C PRO A 181 -15.40 -2.71 -14.72
N ARG A 182 -16.35 -1.79 -14.71
CA ARG A 182 -17.71 -2.23 -14.96
C ARG A 182 -17.52 -3.03 -16.23
N GLY A 183 -17.43 -4.35 -16.08
CA GLY A 183 -17.15 -5.21 -17.20
C GLY A 183 -18.23 -4.88 -18.23
N PRO A 184 -18.01 -5.20 -19.50
CA PRO A 184 -19.18 -5.38 -20.35
C PRO A 184 -20.16 -6.23 -19.53
N LEU A 185 -21.40 -5.72 -19.36
CA LEU A 185 -22.40 -6.23 -18.41
C LEU A 185 -22.13 -7.69 -18.08
N VAL A 186 -21.53 -7.97 -16.91
CA VAL A 186 -21.38 -9.36 -16.48
C VAL A 186 -22.80 -9.89 -16.43
N ASP A 187 -23.10 -10.90 -17.24
CA ASP A 187 -24.43 -11.47 -17.39
C ASP A 187 -25.02 -11.68 -16.01
N SER A 188 -25.95 -10.79 -15.66
CA SER A 188 -26.58 -10.79 -14.35
C SER A 188 -27.18 -12.17 -14.13
N LEU A 189 -27.32 -12.59 -12.87
CA LEU A 189 -27.96 -13.88 -12.60
C LEU A 189 -29.35 -13.97 -13.27
N LEU A 190 -30.02 -12.82 -13.42
CA LEU A 190 -31.23 -12.69 -14.22
C LEU A 190 -31.00 -13.00 -15.72
N SER A 191 -29.97 -12.45 -16.34
CA SER A 191 -29.61 -12.73 -17.74
C SER A 191 -29.39 -14.23 -17.96
N LYS A 192 -28.66 -14.89 -17.06
CA LYS A 192 -28.41 -16.34 -17.12
C LYS A 192 -29.67 -17.18 -16.92
N ILE A 193 -30.62 -16.71 -16.11
CA ILE A 193 -31.92 -17.36 -15.94
C ILE A 193 -32.75 -17.19 -17.20
N VAL A 194 -32.82 -15.98 -17.77
CA VAL A 194 -33.58 -15.68 -18.99
C VAL A 194 -33.06 -16.47 -20.19
N GLU A 195 -31.74 -16.61 -20.34
CA GLU A 195 -31.13 -17.41 -21.42
C GLU A 195 -31.44 -18.90 -21.34
N CYS A 196 -31.77 -19.41 -20.15
CA CYS A 196 -32.15 -20.82 -19.95
C CYS A 196 -33.65 -21.08 -20.16
N LEU A 197 -34.46 -20.04 -20.36
CA LEU A 197 -35.91 -20.15 -20.52
C LEU A 197 -36.30 -19.99 -21.99
N THR A 198 -37.28 -20.79 -22.41
CA THR A 198 -37.92 -20.65 -23.72
C THR A 198 -38.94 -19.50 -23.73
N ASP A 199 -39.33 -19.02 -24.91
CA ASP A 199 -40.29 -17.91 -25.05
C ASP A 199 -41.65 -18.18 -24.36
N ASP A 200 -42.11 -19.43 -24.37
CA ASP A 200 -43.35 -19.84 -23.70
C ASP A 200 -43.22 -19.85 -22.16
N GLU A 201 -42.02 -20.15 -21.64
CA GLU A 201 -41.74 -20.09 -20.21
C GLU A 201 -41.59 -18.64 -19.73
N LEU A 202 -40.91 -17.78 -20.50
CA LEU A 202 -40.79 -16.35 -20.20
C LEU A 202 -42.15 -15.66 -20.08
N ALA A 203 -43.11 -16.02 -20.94
CA ALA A 203 -44.46 -15.46 -20.91
C ALA A 203 -45.25 -15.79 -19.62
N ARG A 204 -44.84 -16.83 -18.88
CA ARG A 204 -45.54 -17.32 -17.67
C ARG A 204 -44.84 -16.91 -16.37
N VAL A 205 -43.63 -16.36 -16.46
CA VAL A 205 -42.82 -16.01 -15.30
C VAL A 205 -43.15 -14.60 -14.82
N SER A 206 -43.76 -14.49 -13.64
CA SER A 206 -43.95 -13.21 -12.94
C SER A 206 -42.95 -13.08 -11.80
N ILE A 207 -41.98 -12.17 -11.92
CA ILE A 207 -40.99 -11.90 -10.87
C ILE A 207 -41.28 -10.53 -10.25
N PRO A 208 -41.44 -10.44 -8.91
CA PRO A 208 -41.55 -9.16 -8.22
C PRO A 208 -40.34 -8.24 -8.47
N LEU A 209 -40.60 -6.94 -8.61
CA LEU A 209 -39.60 -5.93 -8.98
C LEU A 209 -38.40 -5.85 -8.01
N ASP A 210 -38.63 -6.12 -6.72
CA ASP A 210 -37.58 -6.12 -5.70
C ASP A 210 -36.62 -7.30 -5.86
N ILE A 211 -37.13 -8.45 -6.32
CA ILE A 211 -36.32 -9.62 -6.64
C ILE A 211 -35.53 -9.38 -7.93
N VAL A 212 -36.15 -8.78 -8.96
CA VAL A 212 -35.44 -8.36 -10.18
C VAL A 212 -34.26 -7.45 -9.84
N ALA A 213 -34.49 -6.42 -9.01
CA ALA A 213 -33.44 -5.49 -8.60
C ALA A 213 -32.31 -6.17 -7.79
N LYS A 214 -32.63 -7.20 -6.99
CA LYS A 214 -31.61 -8.01 -6.29
C LYS A 214 -30.81 -8.90 -7.24
N LEU A 215 -31.47 -9.50 -8.24
CA LEU A 215 -30.85 -10.39 -9.22
C LEU A 215 -29.99 -9.64 -10.26
N MET A 216 -30.32 -8.39 -10.56
CA MET A 216 -29.48 -7.52 -11.42
C MET A 216 -28.21 -7.00 -10.73
N ARG A 217 -28.15 -7.05 -9.39
CA ARG A 217 -27.01 -6.55 -8.59
C ARG A 217 -26.03 -7.66 -8.19
N LYS A 218 -26.37 -8.92 -8.46
CA LYS A 218 -25.57 -10.11 -8.16
C LYS A 218 -25.04 -10.71 -9.45
#